data_AF-A0A6J4QIL2-F1
#
_entry.id   AF-A0A6J4QIL2-F1
#
_cell.length_a   1.000
_cell.length_b   1.000
_cell.length_c   1.000
_cell.angle_alpha   90.00
_cell.angle_beta   90.00
_cell.angle_gamma   90.00
#
_symmetry.space_group_name_H-M   'P 1'
#
loop_
_entity.id
_entity.type
_entity.pdbx_description
1 polymer ?
#
loop_
_entity_poly.entity_id
_entity_poly.type
_entity_poly.pdbx_seq_one_letter_code
_entity_poly.pdbx_strand_id
1 'polypeptide(L)' 'MVAVYRKIHLFDVKALDREYVESRIVTPGHEIVTAKAGAATLGLSVCYDLRFPELYRLLTLRGAEIFAVPAAFTL' A
#
# COMPACT_ATOMS: atom_id res chain seq x y z
N MET A 1 3.56 11.47 15.83
CA MET A 1 3.46 10.43 14.78
C MET A 1 4.57 10.66 13.77
N VAL A 2 5.22 9.62 13.24
CA VAL A 2 6.37 9.76 12.31
C VAL A 2 5.92 9.77 10.84
N ALA A 3 4.90 8.99 10.48
CA ALA A 3 4.23 9.01 9.17
C ALA A 3 2.85 8.35 9.27
N VAL A 4 1.97 8.61 8.31
CA VAL A 4 0.69 7.93 8.12
C VAL A 4 0.52 7.62 6.65
N TYR A 5 0.25 6.36 6.33
CA TYR A 5 -0.12 5.94 4.99
C TYR A 5 -1.58 5.45 4.99
N ARG A 6 -2.37 5.94 4.03
CA ARG A 6 -3.72 5.45 3.75
C ARG A 6 -3.68 4.66 2.46
N LYS A 7 -4.16 3.42 2.51
CA LYS A 7 -4.17 2.48 1.37
C LYS A 7 -4.74 3.14 0.12
N ILE A 8 -3.97 3.17 -0.96
CA ILE A 8 -4.37 3.82 -2.22
C ILE A 8 -5.24 2.88 -3.04
N HIS A 9 -4.82 1.62 -3.19
CA HIS A 9 -5.54 0.65 -4.01
C HIS A 9 -6.39 -0.26 -3.11
N LEU A 10 -7.70 -0.01 -3.07
CA LEU A 10 -8.64 -0.83 -2.32
C LEU A 10 -8.90 -2.17 -3.03
N PHE A 11 -9.11 -3.21 -2.25
CA PHE A 11 -9.34 -4.57 -2.71
C PHE A 11 -10.81 -4.78 -3.09
N ASP A 12 -11.18 -4.22 -4.24
CA ASP A 12 -12.46 -4.43 -4.89
C ASP A 12 -12.30 -5.47 -6.01
N VAL A 13 -12.49 -6.74 -5.67
CA VAL A 13 -12.19 -7.88 -6.55
C VAL A 13 -13.28 -8.93 -6.48
N LYS A 14 -13.71 -9.39 -7.65
CA LYS A 14 -14.58 -10.57 -7.79
C LYS A 14 -13.72 -11.81 -8.00
N ALA A 15 -13.60 -12.64 -6.96
CA ALA A 15 -13.04 -13.98 -7.05
C ALA A 15 -14.13 -14.98 -7.51
N LEU A 16 -13.71 -16.22 -7.82
CA LEU A 16 -14.62 -17.25 -8.34
C LEU A 16 -15.80 -17.51 -7.39
N ASP A 17 -15.52 -17.60 -6.09
CA ASP A 17 -16.51 -18.01 -5.08
C ASP A 17 -17.05 -16.83 -4.25
N ARG A 18 -16.42 -15.66 -4.35
CA ARG A 18 -16.76 -14.50 -3.51
C ARG A 18 -16.32 -13.17 -4.09
N GLU A 19 -17.07 -12.14 -3.73
CA GLU A 19 -16.73 -10.76 -4.03
C GLU A 19 -16.17 -10.08 -2.78
N TYR A 20 -15.09 -9.33 -2.96
CA TYR A 20 -14.50 -8.46 -1.96
C TYR A 20 -14.71 -7.03 -2.42
N VAL A 21 -15.29 -6.19 -1.56
CA VAL A 21 -15.56 -4.78 -1.84
C VAL A 21 -15.11 -3.96 -0.64
N GLU A 22 -13.80 -3.76 -0.51
CA GLU A 22 -13.20 -3.00 0.58
C GLU A 22 -13.66 -1.53 0.57
N SER A 23 -13.91 -0.96 -0.61
CA SER A 23 -14.41 0.41 -0.78
C SER A 23 -15.76 0.69 -0.14
N ARG A 24 -16.53 -0.35 0.20
CA ARG A 24 -17.81 -0.19 0.90
C ARG A 24 -17.63 0.40 2.30
N ILE A 25 -16.47 0.21 2.93
CA ILE A 25 -16.21 0.60 4.32
C ILE A 25 -14.91 1.40 4.51
N VAL A 26 -14.03 1.45 3.50
CA VAL A 26 -12.77 2.20 3.54
C VAL A 26 -12.74 3.25 2.42
N THR A 27 -12.27 4.45 2.74
CA THR A 27 -11.98 5.50 1.74
C THR A 27 -10.51 5.40 1.31
N PRO A 28 -10.21 5.42 0.00
CA PRO A 28 -8.83 5.33 -0.48
C PRO A 28 -8.01 6.56 -0.09
N GLY A 29 -6.72 6.34 0.15
CA GLY A 29 -5.72 7.41 0.20
C GLY A 29 -5.29 7.86 -1.20
N HIS A 30 -4.53 8.96 -1.25
CA HIS A 30 -4.01 9.54 -2.49
C HIS A 30 -2.53 9.97 -2.39
N GLU A 31 -1.92 9.76 -1.22
CA GLU A 31 -0.54 10.20 -0.95
C GLU A 31 0.42 9.03 -0.98
N ILE A 32 1.54 9.22 -1.67
CA ILE A 32 2.66 8.27 -1.67
C ILE A 32 3.59 8.67 -0.54
N VAL A 33 3.74 7.78 0.45
CA VAL A 33 4.37 8.12 1.73
C VAL A 33 5.65 7.32 1.93
N THR A 34 6.71 8.05 2.25
CA THR A 34 7.95 7.49 2.79
C THR A 34 8.17 7.98 4.22
N ALA A 35 8.95 7.24 5.01
CA ALA A 35 9.29 7.61 6.37
C ALA A 35 10.76 7.28 6.68
N LYS A 36 11.45 8.15 7.44
CA LYS A 36 12.79 7.83 7.94
C LYS A 36 12.71 6.76 9.03
N ALA A 37 13.54 5.73 8.91
CA ALA A 37 13.72 4.66 9.89
C ALA A 37 15.22 4.47 10.17
N GLY A 38 15.74 5.27 11.09
CA GLY A 38 17.19 5.37 11.31
C GLY A 38 17.89 5.91 10.06
N ALA A 39 18.92 5.20 9.60
CA ALA A 39 19.65 5.56 8.38
C ALA A 39 18.81 5.35 7.11
N ALA A 40 17.93 4.34 7.10
CA ALA A 40 17.16 3.94 5.93
C ALA A 40 15.87 4.77 5.75
N THR A 41 15.31 4.69 4.55
CA THR A 41 13.98 5.24 4.23
C THR A 41 13.01 4.11 3.90
N LEU A 42 11.89 4.05 4.62
CA LEU A 42 10.80 3.13 4.36
C LEU A 42 9.85 3.69 3.32
N GLY A 43 9.47 2.89 2.33
CA GLY A 43 8.29 3.12 1.49
C GLY A 43 7.10 2.36 2.07
N LEU A 44 5.96 3.05 2.23
CA LEU A 44 4.77 2.49 2.86
C LEU A 44 3.73 2.09 1.80
N SER A 45 3.19 0.88 1.94
CA SER A 45 2.10 0.35 1.10
C SER A 45 1.34 -0.72 1.88
N VAL A 46 0.14 -1.11 1.43
CA VAL A 46 -0.70 -2.11 2.13
C VAL A 46 -1.29 -3.10 1.13
N CYS A 47 -1.01 -4.39 1.35
CA CYS A 47 -1.66 -5.53 0.70
C CYS A 47 -1.84 -5.40 -0.83
N TYR A 48 -3.03 -4.98 -1.28
CA TYR A 48 -3.42 -4.93 -2.70
C TYR A 48 -2.56 -3.97 -3.53
N ASP A 49 -1.93 -3.00 -2.87
CA ASP A 49 -0.92 -2.12 -3.47
C ASP A 49 0.20 -2.90 -4.17
N LEU A 50 0.57 -4.11 -3.72
CA LEU A 50 1.57 -4.99 -4.36
C LEU A 50 1.31 -5.25 -5.84
N ARG A 51 0.06 -5.13 -6.30
CA ARG A 51 -0.31 -5.37 -7.70
C ARG A 51 -0.08 -4.16 -8.61
N PHE A 52 0.34 -3.02 -8.05
CA PHE A 52 0.51 -1.75 -8.75
C PHE A 52 1.98 -1.34 -8.75
N PRO A 53 2.80 -1.84 -9.71
CA PRO A 53 4.24 -1.62 -9.71
C PRO A 53 4.63 -0.13 -9.79
N GLU A 54 3.77 0.72 -10.34
CA GLU A 54 3.95 2.17 -10.41
C GLU A 54 4.11 2.80 -9.03
N LEU A 55 3.37 2.31 -8.02
CA LEU A 55 3.51 2.79 -6.65
C LEU A 55 4.92 2.52 -6.12
N TYR A 56 5.46 1.33 -6.34
CA TYR A 56 6.81 0.97 -5.89
C TYR A 56 7.89 1.76 -6.62
N ARG A 57 7.72 1.99 -7.93
CA ARG A 57 8.61 2.88 -8.69
C ARG A 57 8.63 4.30 -8.10
N LEU A 58 7.46 4.84 -7.75
CA LEU A 58 7.34 6.16 -7.15
C LEU A 58 7.87 6.23 -5.71
N LEU A 59 7.77 5.15 -4.94
CA LEU A 59 8.38 5.03 -3.62
C LEU A 59 9.91 5.00 -3.73
N THR A 60 10.47 4.22 -4.68
CA THR A 60 11.92 4.20 -4.95
C THR A 60 12.43 5.56 -5.39
N LEU A 61 11.71 6.26 -6.28
CA LEU A 61 12.08 7.63 -6.70
C LEU A 61 12.03 8.64 -5.53
N ARG A 62 11.24 8.37 -4.48
CA ARG A 62 11.23 9.14 -3.22
C ARG A 62 12.29 8.67 -2.21
N GLY A 63 13.22 7.83 -2.64
CA GLY A 63 14.35 7.37 -1.83
C GLY A 63 14.04 6.19 -0.92
N ALA A 64 12.94 5.47 -1.11
CA ALA A 64 12.68 4.26 -0.35
C ALA A 64 13.74 3.18 -0.64
N GLU A 65 14.35 2.66 0.42
CA GLU A 65 15.36 1.59 0.39
C GLU A 65 14.76 0.25 0.85
N ILE A 66 13.71 0.33 1.68
CA ILE A 66 13.00 -0.82 2.24
C ILE A 66 11.49 -0.57 2.07
N PHE A 67 10.73 -1.59 1.68
CA PHE A 67 9.27 -1.50 1.62
C PHE A 67 8.62 -2.18 2.83
N ALA A 68 7.77 -1.45 3.53
CA ALA A 68 6.89 -2.02 4.54
C ALA A 68 5.54 -2.33 3.89
N VAL A 69 5.17 -3.62 3.85
CA VAL A 69 3.99 -4.11 3.14
C VAL A 69 3.15 -5.05 4.02
N PRO A 70 2.51 -4.55 5.09
CA PRO A 70 1.55 -5.35 5.84
C PRO A 70 0.42 -5.81 4.92
N ALA A 71 0.05 -7.10 5.03
CA ALA A 71 -0.95 -7.69 4.16
C ALA A 71 -1.73 -8.83 4.81
N ALA A 72 -2.97 -9.01 4.36
CA ALA A 72 -3.82 -10.15 4.68
C ALA A 72 -4.34 -10.72 3.35
N PHE A 73 -3.57 -11.64 2.76
CA PHE A 73 -3.88 -12.23 1.46
C PHE A 73 -4.99 -13.28 1.56
N THR A 74 -5.81 -13.35 0.52
CA THR A 74 -6.78 -14.42 0.32
C THR A 74 -6.05 -15.61 -0.34
N LEU A 75 -6.37 -16.83 0.09
CA LEU A 75 -5.92 -18.07 -0.56
C LEU A 75 -6.83 -18.43 -1.73
#